data_AF-A0A920ICL3-F1
#
_entry.id   AF-A0A920ICL3-F1
#
_cell.length_a   1.000
_cell.length_b   1.000
_cell.length_c   1.000
_cell.angle_alpha   90.00
_cell.angle_beta   90.00
_cell.angle_gamma   90.00
#
_symmetry.space_group_name_H-M   'P 1'
#
loop_
_entity.id
_entity.type
_entity.pdbx_description
1 polymer ?
#
loop_
_entity_poly.entity_id
_entity_poly.type
_entity_poly.pdbx_seq_one_letter_code
_entity_poly.pdbx_strand_id
1 'polypeptide(L)' 'MMANGKHDPQEIIKSTKKGIFAKTFGGGQVDITNGKFVFSASEAYLIEDGKITSPIKGATLIGSGFEVLKKLNLLAMI' A
#
# COMPACT_ATOMS: atom_id res chain seq x y z
N MET A 1 -2.78 -6.71 -15.79
CA MET A 1 -1.82 -7.22 -14.79
C MET A 1 -0.78 -6.15 -14.54
N MET A 2 -0.35 -5.97 -13.28
CA MET A 2 0.82 -5.13 -13.00
C MET A 2 2.08 -5.83 -13.53
N ALA A 3 2.97 -5.08 -14.15
CA ALA A 3 4.25 -5.62 -14.62
C ALA A 3 5.16 -5.96 -13.44
N ASN A 4 6.04 -6.93 -13.64
CA ASN A 4 7.04 -7.27 -12.64
C ASN A 4 8.02 -6.10 -12.46
N GLY A 5 8.30 -5.75 -11.21
CA GLY A 5 9.23 -4.70 -10.84
C GLY A 5 10.68 -5.17 -10.85
N LYS A 6 11.57 -4.30 -10.38
CA LYS A 6 13.02 -4.55 -10.30
C LYS A 6 13.57 -4.51 -8.88
N HIS A 7 12.76 -4.10 -7.91
CA HIS A 7 13.19 -3.87 -6.54
C HIS A 7 12.92 -5.09 -5.66
N ASP A 8 13.84 -5.39 -4.75
CA ASP A 8 13.57 -6.36 -3.70
C ASP A 8 12.48 -5.82 -2.75
N PRO A 9 11.47 -6.61 -2.36
CA PRO A 9 10.43 -6.16 -1.43
C PRO A 9 10.97 -5.59 -0.11
N GLN A 10 12.08 -6.14 0.41
CA GLN A 10 12.71 -5.65 1.64
C GLN A 10 13.34 -4.28 1.44
N GLU A 11 13.89 -3.99 0.26
CA GLU A 11 14.46 -2.67 -0.04
C GLU A 11 13.38 -1.59 -0.08
N ILE A 12 12.18 -1.90 -0.56
CA ILE A 12 11.03 -0.99 -0.52
C ILE A 12 10.68 -0.64 0.93
N ILE A 13 10.60 -1.65 1.80
CA ILE A 13 10.32 -1.45 3.23
C ILE A 13 11.42 -0.60 3.88
N LYS A 14 12.69 -0.95 3.69
CA LYS A 14 13.85 -0.22 4.25
C LYS A 14 13.92 1.24 3.80
N SER A 15 13.54 1.52 2.54
CA SER A 15 13.52 2.88 2.02
C SER A 15 12.39 3.75 2.60
N THR A 16 11.39 3.13 3.22
CA THR A 16 10.24 3.83 3.79
C THR A 16 10.53 4.31 5.21
N LYS A 17 10.80 5.60 5.36
CA LYS A 17 11.09 6.22 6.67
C LYS A 17 9.90 6.18 7.63
N LYS A 18 8.69 6.46 7.13
CA LYS A 18 7.45 6.38 7.90
C LYS A 18 6.29 6.02 6.98
N GLY A 19 5.55 4.97 7.30
CA GLY A 19 4.45 4.51 6.45
C GLY A 19 3.62 3.42 7.07
N ILE A 20 2.78 2.80 6.24
CA ILE A 20 1.94 1.67 6.61
C ILE A 20 2.24 0.53 5.65
N PHE A 21 2.57 -0.64 6.20
CA PHE A 21 2.64 -1.89 5.47
C PHE A 21 1.29 -2.59 5.57
N ALA A 22 0.47 -2.51 4.52
CA ALA A 22 -0.81 -3.23 4.43
C ALA A 22 -0.57 -4.61 3.81
N LYS A 23 -0.59 -5.65 4.63
CA LYS A 23 -0.28 -7.02 4.21
C LYS A 23 -1.48 -7.74 3.59
N THR A 24 -2.65 -7.57 4.20
CA THR A 24 -3.88 -8.25 3.78
C THR A 24 -5.05 -7.28 3.80
N PHE A 25 -5.90 -7.36 2.78
CA PHE A 25 -7.12 -6.58 2.66
C PHE A 25 -8.35 -7.48 2.83
N GLY A 26 -9.35 -7.01 3.58
CA GLY A 26 -10.60 -7.74 3.80
C GLY A 26 -11.67 -7.43 2.77
N GLY A 27 -11.59 -6.26 2.12
CA GLY A 27 -12.55 -5.84 1.12
C GLY A 27 -12.35 -4.39 0.72
N GLY A 28 -13.23 -3.90 -0.15
CA GLY A 28 -13.24 -2.52 -0.59
C GLY A 28 -14.35 -2.21 -1.58
N GLN A 29 -14.46 -0.93 -1.91
CA GLN A 29 -15.42 -0.39 -2.86
C GLN A 29 -14.71 0.56 -3.82
N VAL A 30 -15.18 0.59 -5.06
CA VAL A 30 -14.74 1.54 -6.08
C VAL A 30 -15.94 2.34 -6.57
N ASP A 31 -15.80 3.66 -6.56
CA ASP A 31 -16.68 4.58 -7.26
C ASP A 31 -16.08 4.84 -8.64
N ILE A 32 -16.58 4.12 -9.64
CA ILE A 32 -16.05 4.19 -11.01
C ILE A 32 -16.30 5.54 -11.68
N THR A 33 -17.36 6.24 -11.27
CA THR A 33 -17.75 7.54 -11.82
C THR A 33 -16.73 8.62 -11.48
N ASN A 34 -16.26 8.64 -10.24
CA ASN A 34 -15.29 9.61 -9.74
C ASN A 34 -13.86 9.03 -9.66
N GLY A 35 -13.68 7.76 -10.02
CA GLY A 35 -12.41 7.05 -9.93
C GLY A 35 -11.86 6.97 -8.51
N LYS A 36 -12.73 6.95 -7.50
CA LYS A 36 -12.33 6.85 -6.08
C LYS A 36 -12.43 5.41 -5.60
N PHE A 37 -11.58 5.05 -4.65
CA PHE A 37 -11.60 3.74 -4.03
C PHE A 37 -11.51 3.85 -2.52
N VAL A 38 -12.04 2.84 -1.85
CA VAL A 38 -11.94 2.61 -0.41
C VAL A 38 -11.55 1.14 -0.23
N PHE A 39 -10.44 0.88 0.46
CA PHE A 39 -10.02 -0.48 0.80
C PHE A 39 -9.78 -0.60 2.30
N SER A 40 -10.20 -1.71 2.88
CA SER A 40 -10.04 -1.98 4.30
C SER A 40 -8.95 -3.02 4.49
N ALA A 41 -7.84 -2.64 5.13
CA ALA A 41 -6.77 -3.56 5.48
C ALA A 41 -7.18 -4.36 6.72
N SER A 42 -7.20 -5.69 6.58
CA SER A 42 -7.45 -6.64 7.68
C SER A 42 -6.19 -6.88 8.50
N GLU A 43 -5.02 -6.83 7.87
CA GLU A 43 -3.73 -6.94 8.53
C GLU A 43 -2.80 -5.84 7.99
N ALA A 44 -2.40 -4.92 8.87
CA ALA A 44 -1.50 -3.83 8.54
C ALA A 44 -0.56 -3.53 9.72
N TYR A 45 0.57 -2.90 9.41
CA TYR A 45 1.61 -2.56 10.37
C TYR A 45 2.17 -1.17 10.09
N LEU A 46 2.73 -0.52 11.09
CA LEU A 46 3.55 0.68 10.91
C LEU A 46 4.90 0.31 10.32
N ILE A 47 5.40 1.19 9.45
CA ILE A 47 6.80 1.21 9.04
C ILE A 47 7.43 2.43 9.70
N GLU A 48 8.50 2.22 10.46
CA GLU A 48 9.28 3.26 11.13
C GLU A 48 10.78 3.01 10.88
N ASP A 49 11.46 4.01 10.32
CA ASP A 49 12.88 3.97 9.93
C ASP A 49 13.26 2.69 9.19
N GLY A 50 12.44 2.33 8.19
CA GLY A 50 12.68 1.19 7.32
C GLY A 50 12.38 -0.17 7.94
N LYS A 51 11.68 -0.21 9.08
CA LYS A 51 11.33 -1.46 9.78
C LYS A 51 9.83 -1.54 10.03
N ILE A 52 9.28 -2.74 9.87
CA ILE A 52 7.92 -3.04 10.30
C ILE A 52 7.92 -3.13 11.83
N THR A 53 7.07 -2.32 12.48
CA THR A 53 7.05 -2.21 13.94
C THR A 53 5.76 -2.74 14.52
N SER A 54 4.77 -1.87 14.72
CA SER A 54 3.56 -2.19 15.47
C SER A 54 2.40 -2.55 14.54
N PRO A 55 1.60 -3.58 14.86
CA PRO A 55 0.38 -3.86 14.11
C PRO A 55 -0.63 -2.72 14.31
N ILE A 56 -1.35 -2.38 13.25
CA ILE A 56 -2.48 -1.46 13.29
C ILE A 56 -3.77 -2.20 12.95
N LYS A 57 -4.82 -1.95 13.72
CA LYS A 57 -6.13 -2.55 13.51
C LYS A 57 -7.01 -1.58 12.72
N GLY A 58 -7.71 -2.10 11.71
CA GLY A 58 -8.78 -1.37 11.02
C GLY A 58 -8.32 -0.15 10.25
N ALA A 59 -7.34 -0.32 9.34
CA ALA A 59 -6.92 0.77 8.47
C ALA A 59 -7.77 0.81 7.20
N THR A 60 -8.52 1.90 7.01
CA THR A 60 -9.26 2.17 5.77
C THR A 60 -8.46 3.12 4.89
N LEU A 61 -8.07 2.66 3.71
CA LEU A 61 -7.33 3.41 2.71
C LEU A 61 -8.30 3.99 1.68
N ILE A 62 -8.29 5.30 1.54
CA ILE A 62 -9.15 6.03 0.60
C ILE A 62 -8.27 6.79 -0.38
N GLY A 63 -8.56 6.71 -1.67
CA GLY A 63 -7.77 7.41 -2.69
C GLY A 63 -8.50 7.55 -4.01
N SER A 64 -7.89 8.31 -4.92
CA SER A 64 -8.27 8.32 -6.33
C SER A 64 -7.33 7.38 -7.09
N GLY A 65 -7.90 6.46 -7.86
CA GLY A 65 -7.15 5.45 -8.59
C GLY A 65 -6.09 6.07 -9.50
N PHE A 66 -6.48 7.07 -10.29
CA PHE A 66 -5.57 7.72 -11.23
C PHE A 66 -4.42 8.46 -10.53
N GLU A 67 -4.72 9.21 -9.47
CA GLU A 67 -3.71 9.98 -8.74
C GLU A 67 -2.75 9.09 -7.95
N VAL A 68 -3.24 7.97 -7.39
CA VAL A 68 -2.38 7.03 -6.67
C VAL A 68 -1.45 6.30 -7.62
N LEU A 69 -1.92 5.89 -8.80
CA LEU A 69 -1.08 5.23 -9.81
C LEU A 69 0.10 6.11 -10.26
N LYS A 70 -0.09 7.44 -10.36
CA LYS A 70 0.99 8.39 -10.67
C LYS A 70 2.02 8.55 -9.55
N LYS A 71 1.64 8.23 -8.31
CA LYS A 71 2.49 8.35 -7.12
C LYS A 71 3.22 7.04 -6.78
N LEU A 72 3.14 6.03 -7.64
CA LEU A 72 3.88 4.80 -7.46
C LEU A 72 5.36 5.03 -7.78
N ASN A 73 6.20 4.97 -6.76
CA ASN A 73 7.63 5.22 -6.90
C ASN A 73 8.45 3.94 -7.12
N LEU A 74 8.04 2.82 -6.50
CA LEU A 74 8.78 1.57 -6.49
C LEU A 74 7.84 0.40 -6.80
N LEU A 75 8.33 -0.56 -7.59
CA LEU A 75 7.65 -1.81 -7.90
C LEU A 75 8.55 -2.98 -7.54
N ALA A 76 8.02 -3.91 -6.74
CA ALA A 76 8.73 -5.09 -6.31
C ALA A 76 8.87 -6.10 -7.44
N MET A 77 9.97 -6.86 -7.42
CA MET A 77 10.09 -8.09 -8.18
C MET A 77 9.30 -9.19 -7.45
N ILE A 78 8.37 -9.85 -8.15
CA ILE A 78 7.50 -10.95 -7.70
C ILE A 78 7.69 -12.20 -8.56
#